data_AF-H2B3T8-F1
#
_entry.id   AF-H2B3T8-F1
#
_cell.length_a   1.000
_cell.length_b   1.000
_cell.length_c   1.000
_cell.angle_alpha   90.00
_cell.angle_beta   90.00
_cell.angle_gamma   90.00
#
_symmetry.space_group_name_H-M   'P 1'
#
loop_
_entity.id
_entity.type
_entity.pdbx_description
1 polymer ?
#
loop_
_entity_poly.entity_id
_entity_poly.type
_entity_poly.pdbx_seq_one_letter_code
_entity_poly.pdbx_strand_id
1 'polypeptide(L)'
;DIGDIVRGKDLYLGDKKEKLKLENNLKRIFQKIYDKLDDTVVQEHYSDDDKGTKNYYKLRNDWWEANRQEVWKAITCGAAGGTYFRKTCAGGTSLTQDNCRCAINDVPTYFDYVPQYLR
;
A
#
# COMPACT_ATOMS: atom_id res chain seq x y z
N ASP A 1 -6.73 0.90 4.78
CA ASP A 1 -6.19 2.17 5.31
C ASP A 1 -4.69 2.33 5.17
N ILE A 2 -3.86 1.43 5.69
CA ILE A 2 -2.38 1.55 5.57
C ILE A 2 -1.92 1.82 4.12
N GLY A 3 -2.50 1.12 3.14
CA GLY A 3 -2.21 1.37 1.73
C GLY A 3 -2.57 2.78 1.24
N ASP A 4 -3.62 3.41 1.78
CA ASP A 4 -3.95 4.80 1.43
C ASP A 4 -3.00 5.79 2.07
N ILE A 5 -2.57 5.54 3.32
CA ILE A 5 -1.54 6.37 3.98
C ILE A 5 -0.25 6.33 3.17
N VAL A 6 0.23 5.12 2.84
CA VAL A 6 1.46 4.95 2.03
C VAL A 6 1.33 5.65 0.67
N ARG A 7 0.17 5.53 0.01
CA ARG A 7 -0.09 6.12 -1.31
C ARG A 7 -0.47 7.61 -1.27
N GLY A 8 -0.60 8.22 -0.09
CA GLY A 8 -1.01 9.62 0.06
C GLY A 8 -2.48 9.88 -0.30
N LYS A 9 -3.34 8.86 -0.21
CA LYS A 9 -4.79 8.90 -0.51
C LYS A 9 -5.67 8.93 0.75
N ASP A 10 -5.06 8.94 1.93
CA ASP A 10 -5.78 8.89 3.20
C ASP A 10 -6.51 10.21 3.53
N LEU A 11 -7.81 10.08 3.79
CA LEU A 11 -8.77 11.15 4.06
C LEU A 11 -8.88 11.48 5.56
N TYR A 12 -8.16 10.82 6.46
CA TYR A 12 -8.26 11.10 7.90
C TYR A 12 -7.92 12.58 8.19
N LEU A 13 -8.81 13.31 8.85
CA LEU A 13 -8.66 14.75 9.12
C LEU A 13 -8.34 15.08 10.58
N GLY A 14 -8.08 14.08 11.44
CA GLY A 14 -7.93 14.21 12.90
C GLY A 14 -6.75 15.07 13.34
N ASP A 15 -5.77 14.52 14.04
CA ASP A 15 -4.60 15.31 14.45
C ASP A 15 -3.80 15.77 13.21
N LYS A 16 -4.03 17.02 12.81
CA LYS A 16 -3.41 17.65 11.65
C LYS A 16 -1.88 17.69 11.78
N LYS A 17 -1.34 17.82 12.99
CA LYS A 17 0.10 17.91 13.22
C LYS A 17 0.77 16.57 13.03
N GLU A 18 0.19 15.51 13.59
CA GLU A 18 0.70 14.15 13.42
C GLU A 18 0.58 13.68 11.97
N LYS A 19 -0.57 13.93 11.33
CA LYS A 19 -0.77 13.63 9.91
C LYS A 19 0.27 14.33 9.04
N LEU A 20 0.48 15.63 9.25
CA LEU A 20 1.45 16.39 8.46
C LEU A 20 2.88 15.85 8.66
N LYS A 21 3.24 15.49 9.90
CA LYS A 21 4.55 14.89 10.20
C LYS A 21 4.73 13.54 9.51
N LEU A 22 3.70 12.69 9.53
CA LEU A 22 3.71 11.39 8.86
C LEU A 22 3.85 11.56 7.33
N GLU A 23 3.02 12.39 6.72
CA GLU A 23 3.06 12.66 5.28
C GLU A 23 4.40 13.25 4.83
N ASN A 24 4.96 14.20 5.59
CA ASN A 24 6.28 14.77 5.29
C ASN A 24 7.39 13.72 5.38
N ASN A 25 7.30 12.79 6.34
CA ASN A 25 8.25 11.68 6.43
C ASN A 25 8.14 10.74 5.23
N LEU A 26 6.92 10.38 4.82
CA LEU A 26 6.70 9.56 3.62
C LEU A 26 7.23 10.26 2.37
N LYS A 27 6.96 11.56 2.19
CA LYS A 27 7.48 12.33 1.03
C LYS A 27 9.01 12.29 1.00
N ARG A 28 9.67 12.46 2.15
CA ARG A 28 11.13 12.38 2.26
C ARG A 28 11.68 10.98 1.98
N ILE A 29 10.98 9.92 2.38
CA ILE A 29 11.38 8.55 2.07
C ILE A 29 11.27 8.29 0.56
N PHE A 30 10.14 8.63 -0.04
CA PHE A 30 9.92 8.42 -1.47
C PHE A 30 10.79 9.32 -2.35
N GLN A 31 11.13 10.52 -1.90
CA GLN A 31 12.17 11.33 -2.52
C GLN A 31 13.51 10.58 -2.56
N LYS A 32 13.95 10.01 -1.44
CA LYS A 32 15.21 9.25 -1.40
C LYS A 32 15.17 7.97 -2.25
N ILE A 33 14.01 7.35 -2.39
CA ILE A 33 13.83 6.20 -3.29
C ILE A 33 13.95 6.67 -4.74
N TYR A 34 13.26 7.75 -5.11
CA TYR A 34 13.30 8.36 -6.43
C TYR A 34 14.71 8.81 -6.84
N ASP A 35 15.43 9.47 -5.92
CA ASP A 35 16.80 9.95 -6.16
C ASP A 35 17.82 8.81 -6.31
N LYS A 36 17.45 7.57 -5.93
CA LYS A 36 18.26 6.35 -6.06
C LYS A 36 17.87 5.48 -7.26
N LEU A 37 16.94 5.94 -8.11
CA LEU A 37 16.65 5.25 -9.36
C LEU A 37 17.83 5.48 -10.31
N ASP A 38 18.59 4.42 -10.58
CA ASP A 38 19.84 4.50 -11.37
C ASP A 38 19.60 4.63 -12.89
N ASP A 39 18.36 4.39 -13.34
CA ASP A 39 17.96 4.47 -14.74
C ASP A 39 17.17 5.77 -15.00
N THR A 40 17.67 6.60 -15.90
CA THR A 40 17.07 7.88 -16.26
C THR A 40 15.68 7.73 -16.88
N VAL A 41 15.42 6.67 -17.63
CA VAL A 41 14.10 6.37 -18.22
C VAL A 41 13.10 6.01 -17.13
N VAL A 42 13.53 5.24 -16.12
CA VAL A 42 12.69 4.90 -14.96
C VAL A 42 12.43 6.14 -14.10
N GLN A 43 13.45 6.97 -13.89
CA GLN A 43 13.32 8.21 -13.14
C GLN A 43 12.39 9.21 -13.84
N GLU A 44 12.45 9.31 -15.17
CA GLU A 44 11.50 10.10 -15.98
C GLU A 44 10.08 9.50 -15.90
N HIS A 45 9.94 8.18 -15.96
CA HIS A 45 8.62 7.53 -15.81
C HIS A 45 7.94 7.89 -14.48
N TYR A 46 8.71 8.09 -13.41
CA TYR A 46 8.23 8.44 -12.08
C TYR A 46 8.33 9.94 -11.75
N SER A 47 8.71 10.78 -12.71
CA SER A 47 8.75 12.22 -12.47
C SER A 47 7.36 12.74 -12.10
N ASP A 48 7.31 13.63 -11.12
CA ASP A 48 6.07 14.21 -10.64
C ASP A 48 5.83 15.53 -11.38
N ASP A 49 4.77 15.60 -12.18
CA ASP A 49 4.40 16.81 -12.94
C ASP A 49 3.64 17.84 -12.07
N ASP A 50 3.36 17.49 -10.81
CA ASP A 50 2.59 18.32 -9.89
C ASP A 50 3.35 19.59 -9.52
N LYS A 51 2.90 20.70 -10.11
CA LYS A 51 3.37 22.07 -9.85
C LYS A 51 3.10 22.48 -8.41
N GLY A 52 3.96 22.06 -7.48
CA GLY A 52 4.00 22.59 -6.12
C GLY A 52 4.36 21.59 -5.01
N THR A 53 4.18 20.28 -5.21
CA THR A 53 4.58 19.28 -4.20
C THR A 53 4.92 17.94 -4.85
N LYS A 54 6.18 17.50 -4.74
CA LYS A 54 6.59 16.13 -5.08
C LYS A 54 5.97 15.13 -4.10
N ASN A 55 4.82 14.57 -4.44
CA ASN A 55 4.15 13.51 -3.69
C ASN A 55 4.55 12.12 -4.17
N TYR A 56 5.09 11.99 -5.39
CA TYR A 56 5.53 10.74 -5.99
C TYR A 56 4.38 9.73 -6.11
N TYR A 57 3.17 10.17 -6.44
CA TYR A 57 1.96 9.31 -6.41
C TYR A 57 2.13 8.03 -7.22
N LYS A 58 2.71 8.13 -8.42
CA LYS A 58 2.95 6.98 -9.29
C LYS A 58 3.91 5.98 -8.66
N LEU A 59 5.06 6.45 -8.18
CA LEU A 59 6.04 5.63 -7.46
C LEU A 59 5.46 5.00 -6.20
N ARG A 60 4.65 5.75 -5.42
CA ARG A 60 4.00 5.23 -4.21
C ARG A 60 2.97 4.15 -4.51
N ASN A 61 2.17 4.31 -5.57
CA ASN A 61 1.19 3.31 -5.99
C ASN A 61 1.89 2.02 -6.43
N ASP A 62 2.92 2.12 -7.27
CA ASP A 62 3.67 0.96 -7.76
C ASP A 62 4.45 0.27 -6.63
N TRP A 63 5.02 1.06 -5.71
CA TRP A 63 5.65 0.51 -4.51
C TRP A 63 4.64 -0.27 -3.66
N TRP A 64 3.42 0.24 -3.47
CA TRP A 64 2.39 -0.50 -2.74
C TRP A 64 2.05 -1.80 -3.46
N GLU A 65 1.82 -1.79 -4.77
CA GLU A 65 1.49 -3.00 -5.52
C GLU A 65 2.62 -4.04 -5.44
N ALA A 66 3.87 -3.62 -5.56
CA ALA A 66 5.03 -4.50 -5.46
C ALA A 66 5.22 -5.11 -4.06
N ASN A 67 4.77 -4.45 -2.99
CA ASN A 67 5.07 -4.84 -1.61
C ASN A 67 3.84 -5.28 -0.79
N ARG A 68 2.62 -5.13 -1.29
CA ARG A 68 1.38 -5.41 -0.54
C ARG A 68 1.28 -6.84 -0.02
N GLN A 69 1.87 -7.81 -0.73
CA GLN A 69 1.93 -9.20 -0.28
C GLN A 69 2.76 -9.36 1.01
N GLU A 70 3.95 -8.78 1.05
CA GLU A 70 4.81 -8.81 2.24
C GLU A 70 4.20 -8.01 3.40
N VAL A 71 3.53 -6.90 3.10
CA VAL A 71 2.78 -6.13 4.12
C VAL A 71 1.64 -6.98 4.70
N TRP A 72 0.86 -7.67 3.86
CA TRP A 72 -0.20 -8.56 4.33
C TRP A 72 0.34 -9.70 5.20
N LYS A 73 1.47 -10.29 4.79
CA LYS A 73 2.20 -11.30 5.55
C LYS A 73 2.68 -10.77 6.90
N ALA A 74 3.10 -9.52 7.00
CA ALA A 74 3.45 -8.92 8.28
C ALA A 74 2.22 -8.72 9.17
N ILE A 75 1.14 -8.14 8.63
CA ILE A 75 -0.11 -7.86 9.37
C ILE A 75 -0.71 -9.13 9.98
N THR A 76 -0.68 -10.22 9.24
CA THR A 76 -1.29 -11.48 9.64
C THR A 76 -0.35 -12.41 10.41
N CYS A 77 0.89 -12.00 10.71
CA CYS A 77 1.89 -12.88 11.32
C CYS A 77 1.51 -13.33 12.74
N GLY A 78 0.73 -12.53 13.47
CA GLY A 78 0.21 -12.84 14.80
C GLY A 78 -1.27 -13.17 14.83
N ALA A 79 -1.88 -13.50 13.68
CA ALA A 79 -3.28 -13.89 13.65
C ALA A 79 -3.48 -15.17 14.46
N ALA A 80 -4.45 -15.17 15.38
CA ALA A 80 -4.69 -16.27 16.32
C ALA A 80 -5.45 -17.46 15.69
N GLY A 81 -5.28 -17.72 14.40
CA GLY A 81 -6.22 -18.53 13.64
C GLY A 81 -7.21 -17.67 12.84
N GLY A 82 -7.82 -18.26 11.81
CA GLY A 82 -8.97 -17.69 11.12
C GLY A 82 -8.86 -17.62 9.60
N THR A 83 -10.02 -17.52 8.97
CA THR A 83 -10.16 -17.40 7.52
C THR A 83 -10.73 -16.05 7.12
N TYR A 84 -10.24 -15.48 6.02
CA TYR A 84 -10.93 -14.39 5.35
C TYR A 84 -12.29 -14.89 4.86
N PHE A 85 -13.34 -14.14 5.19
CA PHE A 85 -14.73 -14.58 5.03
C PHE A 85 -15.16 -14.82 3.58
N ARG A 86 -14.45 -14.24 2.59
CA ARG A 86 -14.69 -14.49 1.17
C ARG A 86 -13.77 -15.60 0.67
N LYS A 87 -14.30 -16.45 -0.21
CA LYS A 87 -13.49 -17.37 -1.00
C LYS A 87 -12.72 -16.57 -2.06
N THR A 88 -11.45 -16.34 -1.82
CA THR A 88 -10.59 -15.56 -2.73
C THR A 88 -9.32 -16.31 -3.13
N CYS A 89 -9.02 -17.43 -2.47
CA CYS A 89 -7.90 -18.29 -2.82
C CYS A 89 -8.26 -19.23 -3.98
N ALA A 90 -7.25 -19.68 -4.73
CA ALA A 90 -7.38 -20.59 -5.87
C ALA A 90 -8.47 -20.13 -6.87
N GLY A 91 -8.37 -18.88 -7.34
CA GLY A 91 -9.34 -18.30 -8.27
C GLY A 91 -10.74 -18.09 -7.68
N GLY A 92 -10.84 -17.92 -6.36
CA GLY A 92 -12.11 -17.69 -5.66
C GLY A 92 -12.88 -18.95 -5.26
N THR A 93 -12.24 -20.12 -5.33
CA THR A 93 -12.88 -21.41 -5.01
C THR A 93 -12.67 -21.84 -3.56
N SER A 94 -11.64 -21.30 -2.90
CA SER A 94 -11.23 -21.70 -1.54
C SER A 94 -11.11 -20.52 -0.58
N LEU A 95 -11.31 -20.81 0.70
CA LEU A 95 -11.04 -19.88 1.79
C LEU A 95 -9.53 -19.81 2.05
N THR A 96 -9.10 -18.77 2.75
CA THR A 96 -7.75 -18.74 3.32
C THR A 96 -7.60 -19.79 4.41
N GLN A 97 -6.36 -20.12 4.77
CA GLN A 97 -6.02 -20.96 5.92
C GLN A 97 -5.89 -20.11 7.19
N ASP A 98 -5.50 -20.75 8.31
CA ASP A 98 -5.50 -20.24 9.71
C ASP A 98 -4.84 -18.88 9.95
N ASN A 99 -4.12 -18.30 9.00
CA ASN A 99 -3.51 -16.98 9.16
C ASN A 99 -4.10 -15.94 8.22
N CYS A 100 -5.36 -16.09 7.80
CA CYS A 100 -6.00 -15.23 6.80
C CYS A 100 -5.16 -15.11 5.50
N ARG A 101 -4.46 -16.18 5.11
CA ARG A 101 -3.62 -16.25 3.90
C ARG A 101 -4.01 -17.39 2.97
N CYS A 102 -3.83 -17.18 1.69
CA CYS A 102 -3.78 -18.27 0.72
C CYS A 102 -2.46 -19.04 0.86
N ALA A 103 -2.42 -20.29 0.40
CA ALA A 103 -1.22 -21.14 0.50
C ALA A 103 0.03 -20.54 -0.18
N ILE A 104 -0.19 -19.75 -1.24
CA ILE A 104 0.88 -19.02 -1.96
C ILE A 104 1.14 -17.61 -1.40
N ASN A 105 0.60 -17.28 -0.23
CA ASN A 105 0.70 -15.96 0.43
C ASN A 105 0.07 -14.78 -0.34
N ASP A 106 -0.80 -15.05 -1.30
CA ASP A 106 -1.61 -14.00 -1.93
C ASP A 106 -2.45 -13.23 -0.92
N VAL A 107 -2.62 -11.93 -1.20
CA VAL A 107 -3.51 -11.05 -0.44
C VAL A 107 -4.96 -11.42 -0.80
N PRO A 108 -5.76 -11.92 0.15
CA PRO A 108 -7.11 -12.42 -0.12
C PRO A 108 -8.15 -11.30 -0.29
N THR A 109 -7.72 -10.03 -0.25
CA THR A 109 -8.59 -8.85 -0.30
C THR A 109 -8.10 -7.82 -1.30
N TYR A 110 -9.03 -7.03 -1.80
CA TYR A 110 -8.80 -5.88 -2.68
C TYR A 110 -9.35 -4.59 -2.07
N PHE A 111 -9.59 -4.56 -0.75
CA PHE A 111 -10.06 -3.32 -0.09
C PHE A 111 -9.06 -2.17 -0.25
N ASP A 112 -7.77 -2.46 -0.39
CA ASP A 112 -6.75 -1.47 -0.75
C ASP A 112 -6.91 -0.90 -2.17
N TYR A 113 -7.82 -1.42 -2.99
CA TYR A 113 -8.21 -0.86 -4.29
C TYR A 113 -9.61 -0.24 -4.31
N VAL A 114 -10.31 -0.24 -3.17
CA VAL A 114 -11.62 0.42 -3.00
C VAL A 114 -11.39 1.83 -2.44
N PRO A 115 -12.01 2.88 -3.02
CA PRO A 115 -11.94 4.24 -2.48
C PRO A 115 -12.29 4.28 -0.99
N GLN A 116 -11.51 5.00 -0.17
CA GLN A 116 -11.65 4.97 1.29
C GLN A 116 -13.05 5.26 1.80
N TYR A 117 -13.75 6.21 1.15
CA TYR A 117 -15.10 6.57 1.51
C TYR A 117 -16.12 5.41 1.38
N LEU A 118 -15.85 4.42 0.53
CA LEU A 118 -16.73 3.29 0.25
C LEU A 118 -16.34 2.01 1.01
N ARG A 119 -15.26 2.04 1.81
CA ARG A 119 -14.74 0.87 2.51
C ARG A 119 -15.53 0.50 3.76
#